data_AF-A0A3A0BWE7-F1
#
_entry.id   AF-A0A3A0BWE7-F1
#
_cell.length_a   1.000
_cell.length_b   1.000
_cell.length_c   1.000
_cell.angle_alpha   90.00
_cell.angle_beta   90.00
_cell.angle_gamma   90.00
#
_symmetry.space_group_name_H-M   'P 1'
#
loop_
_entity.id
_entity.type
_entity.pdbx_description
1 polymer ?
#
loop_
_entity_poly.entity_id
_entity_poly.type
_entity_poly.pdbx_seq_one_letter_code
_entity_poly.pdbx_strand_id
1 'polypeptide(L)'
;MDCAMDQRRCARTVGRGWIGWIGRMRSLSWLFVIGLAACWFFWGAESAQAQEFSPDQACKLCHTDTNEKFVLPSGEVLDLAVDLPTLDQSVHGSHAGADIYCTDCHQDRRRYRYPHQPNPAQSHKQFVAEIAQNCETCHTPLEAHNPGHLQAKNNPSLPTCTDCHGGHDVAPVDAMRADPVGFCQSCHQTFDDPHVGEVHEELVANMAGQTCETCHGDVEQAEDAKCQACHSLLTSELELSSGETIALHVNPNDIVASVHGERIVQGVHYEALQCTDCHTDQARYGFPHPPLTEATERGLTIEMERICKDCHQEIYERQQDSVHQHAIEEGNLDAATCADCHGNHAILDPDQPRERISQTCAQCHATINEQYSQSVHGAALLGEQNPDVPVCTDCHGVHDIESPTTIAFRLNSPTLCAGCHANEEMMEKYGISTAVFDTYVADFHGSTVTLFEQTGPHGEVNAAVCYDCHGIHNILPATDENSQVLKENLLTTCRQCHPDANANFPTAWMSHFEPSLEHYPVVYLVNLFYQILIPALVGGFLLFIGTDVARRVWDRRRHRKENDE
;
A
#
# COMPACT_ATOMS: atom_id res chain seq x y z
N MET A 1 -43.52 22.18 3.59
CA MET A 1 -43.68 23.64 3.47
C MET A 1 -43.05 24.04 2.16
N ASP A 2 -43.93 24.40 1.22
CA ASP A 2 -43.77 25.24 0.03
C ASP A 2 -42.43 25.28 -0.72
N CYS A 3 -42.44 24.74 -1.93
CA CYS A 3 -42.21 25.59 -3.11
C CYS A 3 -42.86 24.95 -4.34
N ALA A 4 -43.91 25.60 -4.81
CA ALA A 4 -44.65 25.25 -6.03
C ALA A 4 -44.05 26.02 -7.20
N MET A 5 -43.86 25.38 -8.34
CA MET A 5 -44.11 26.02 -9.64
C MET A 5 -44.52 25.01 -10.70
N ASP A 6 -45.53 25.44 -11.45
CA ASP A 6 -46.53 24.73 -12.22
C ASP A 6 -46.10 24.63 -13.69
N GLN A 7 -46.19 23.43 -14.28
CA GLN A 7 -46.38 23.27 -15.73
C GLN A 7 -47.34 22.11 -16.03
N ARG A 8 -48.59 22.47 -16.33
CA ARG A 8 -49.59 21.71 -17.10
C ARG A 8 -49.98 22.64 -18.27
N ARG A 9 -50.25 22.24 -19.52
CA ARG A 9 -50.85 21.03 -20.11
C ARG A 9 -50.82 21.24 -21.63
N CYS A 10 -50.67 20.18 -22.43
CA CYS A 10 -51.67 19.74 -23.42
C CYS A 10 -51.09 18.72 -24.42
N ALA A 11 -51.37 17.44 -24.22
CA ALA A 11 -51.63 16.50 -25.31
C ALA A 11 -52.39 15.29 -24.74
N ARG A 12 -53.64 15.11 -25.18
CA ARG A 12 -54.46 13.93 -24.90
C ARG A 12 -54.13 12.84 -25.91
N THR A 13 -53.82 11.68 -25.37
CA THR A 13 -53.76 10.37 -26.01
C THR A 13 -55.16 9.88 -26.41
N VAL A 14 -55.24 9.21 -27.57
CA VAL A 14 -56.32 8.25 -27.89
C VAL A 14 -55.65 6.96 -28.36
N GLY A 15 -55.68 5.94 -27.52
CA GLY A 15 -55.27 4.57 -27.81
C GLY A 15 -56.43 3.62 -27.58
N ARG A 16 -56.72 2.80 -28.58
CA ARG A 16 -57.82 1.85 -28.71
C ARG A 16 -57.84 0.78 -27.61
N GLY A 17 -59.04 0.29 -27.29
CA GLY A 17 -59.29 -1.00 -26.67
C GLY A 17 -60.44 -1.71 -27.37
N TRP A 18 -60.12 -2.79 -28.10
CA TRP A 18 -61.07 -3.77 -28.64
C TRP A 18 -61.40 -4.81 -27.55
N ILE A 19 -62.64 -5.31 -27.55
CA ILE A 19 -63.06 -6.74 -27.39
C ILE A 19 -64.58 -6.74 -27.17
N GLY A 20 -65.34 -7.55 -27.93
CA GLY A 20 -66.77 -7.68 -27.70
C GLY A 20 -67.60 -8.45 -28.73
N TRP A 21 -67.36 -9.76 -28.87
CA TRP A 21 -68.37 -10.82 -29.01
C TRP A 21 -69.44 -10.83 -30.14
N ILE A 22 -69.27 -11.80 -31.04
CA ILE A 22 -70.23 -12.84 -31.52
C ILE A 22 -71.72 -12.46 -31.67
N GLY A 23 -72.16 -12.50 -32.94
CA GLY A 23 -73.28 -13.35 -33.35
C GLY A 23 -74.61 -12.68 -33.72
N ARG A 24 -74.91 -12.57 -35.02
CA ARG A 24 -76.05 -13.24 -35.69
C ARG A 24 -76.23 -12.77 -37.13
N MET A 25 -76.21 -13.74 -38.05
CA MET A 25 -76.70 -13.63 -39.42
C MET A 25 -78.18 -13.24 -39.44
N ARG A 26 -78.58 -12.38 -40.39
CA ARG A 26 -79.86 -12.45 -41.13
C ARG A 26 -79.75 -11.74 -42.50
N SER A 27 -79.70 -12.60 -43.51
CA SER A 27 -80.19 -12.56 -44.91
C SER A 27 -81.19 -11.49 -45.39
N LEU A 28 -81.20 -11.34 -46.73
CA LEU A 28 -82.12 -10.69 -47.70
C LEU A 28 -81.74 -9.26 -48.11
N SER A 29 -81.10 -9.07 -49.28
CA SER A 29 -81.71 -8.91 -50.62
C SER A 29 -82.45 -7.56 -50.76
N TRP A 30 -82.16 -6.79 -51.82
CA TRP A 30 -83.10 -6.18 -52.77
C TRP A 30 -82.36 -5.13 -53.63
N LEU A 31 -82.49 -5.33 -54.94
CA LEU A 31 -82.03 -4.52 -56.07
C LEU A 31 -82.79 -3.18 -56.18
N PHE A 32 -82.32 -2.33 -57.10
CA PHE A 32 -82.72 -0.94 -57.45
C PHE A 32 -81.88 0.11 -56.69
N VAL A 33 -80.98 0.86 -57.34
CA VAL A 33 -81.24 1.74 -58.48
C VAL A 33 -80.01 1.80 -59.40
N ILE A 34 -80.19 1.32 -60.63
CA ILE A 34 -79.38 1.69 -61.80
C ILE A 34 -80.08 2.88 -62.45
N GLY A 35 -79.34 3.95 -62.73
CA GLY A 35 -79.79 5.00 -63.64
C GLY A 35 -79.27 6.38 -63.25
N LEU A 36 -78.04 6.68 -63.67
CA LEU A 36 -77.49 8.01 -64.03
C LEU A 36 -75.98 8.08 -63.75
N ALA A 37 -75.16 7.42 -64.57
CA ALA A 37 -73.75 7.82 -64.79
C ALA A 37 -73.11 7.07 -65.97
N ALA A 38 -73.88 6.66 -66.99
CA ALA A 38 -73.32 6.15 -68.24
C ALA A 38 -73.04 7.34 -69.17
N CYS A 39 -71.95 8.08 -68.95
CA CYS A 39 -71.40 9.04 -69.92
C CYS A 39 -69.91 9.43 -69.72
N TRP A 40 -69.15 8.76 -68.85
CA TRP A 40 -67.73 9.10 -68.60
C TRP A 40 -66.77 7.90 -68.70
N PHE A 41 -67.15 6.87 -69.46
CA PHE A 41 -66.20 5.85 -69.91
C PHE A 41 -65.56 6.33 -71.20
N PHE A 42 -64.49 7.14 -71.13
CA PHE A 42 -63.37 7.25 -72.09
C PHE A 42 -62.47 8.46 -71.73
N TRP A 43 -61.92 8.47 -70.52
CA TRP A 43 -60.63 9.11 -70.24
C TRP A 43 -60.05 8.49 -68.96
N GLY A 44 -59.18 7.50 -69.13
CA GLY A 44 -58.26 7.09 -68.06
C GLY A 44 -57.20 8.18 -67.94
N ALA A 45 -57.37 9.07 -66.97
CA ALA A 45 -56.28 9.90 -66.49
C ALA A 45 -55.47 9.04 -65.52
N GLU A 46 -54.29 8.59 -65.94
CA GLU A 46 -53.25 8.12 -65.03
C GLU A 46 -52.92 9.26 -64.08
N SER A 47 -53.27 9.08 -62.80
CA SER A 47 -52.77 9.93 -61.72
C SER A 47 -51.28 9.68 -61.58
N ALA A 48 -50.45 10.57 -62.14
CA ALA A 48 -49.04 10.63 -61.86
C ALA A 48 -48.84 10.76 -60.34
N GLN A 49 -48.27 9.73 -59.72
CA GLN A 49 -47.74 9.83 -58.36
C GLN A 49 -46.61 10.86 -58.39
N ALA A 50 -46.77 11.95 -57.65
CA ALA A 50 -45.69 12.90 -57.44
C ALA A 50 -44.59 12.17 -56.65
N GLN A 51 -43.45 11.95 -57.30
CA GLN A 51 -42.23 11.46 -56.67
C GLN A 51 -41.85 12.45 -55.57
N GLU A 52 -41.81 12.04 -54.29
CA GLU A 52 -41.19 12.86 -53.24
C GLU A 52 -39.68 12.87 -53.49
N PHE A 53 -39.15 14.04 -53.85
CA PHE A 53 -37.72 14.25 -54.09
C PHE A 53 -37.00 14.37 -52.74
N SER A 54 -35.80 13.79 -52.62
CA SER A 54 -35.01 13.95 -51.39
C SER A 54 -34.62 15.43 -51.21
N PRO A 55 -34.54 15.93 -49.96
CA PRO A 55 -34.15 17.33 -49.68
C PRO A 55 -32.83 17.77 -50.32
N ASP A 56 -31.95 16.83 -50.65
CA ASP A 56 -30.62 17.04 -51.23
C ASP A 56 -30.48 16.60 -52.70
N GLN A 57 -31.57 16.21 -53.36
CA GLN A 57 -31.49 15.68 -54.73
C GLN A 57 -30.89 16.68 -55.71
N ALA A 58 -31.16 17.98 -55.53
CA ALA A 58 -30.58 19.04 -56.32
C ALA A 58 -29.05 19.16 -56.12
N CYS A 59 -28.55 18.87 -54.91
CA CYS A 59 -27.12 18.85 -54.62
C CYS A 59 -26.45 17.71 -55.39
N LYS A 60 -27.01 16.49 -55.30
CA LYS A 60 -26.50 15.29 -55.98
C LYS A 60 -26.41 15.49 -57.50
N LEU A 61 -27.41 16.11 -58.13
CA LEU A 61 -27.41 16.37 -59.58
C LEU A 61 -26.26 17.26 -60.05
N CYS A 62 -25.83 18.23 -59.25
CA CYS A 62 -24.77 19.17 -59.63
C CYS A 62 -23.37 18.71 -59.18
N HIS A 63 -23.27 17.92 -58.11
CA HIS A 63 -21.99 17.56 -57.49
C HIS A 63 -21.47 16.16 -57.87
N THR A 64 -22.25 15.30 -58.54
CA THR A 64 -21.77 13.94 -58.87
C THR A 64 -20.75 13.91 -60.02
N ASP A 65 -21.04 14.61 -61.12
CA ASP A 65 -20.27 14.54 -62.37
C ASP A 65 -19.68 15.92 -62.76
N THR A 66 -19.16 16.65 -61.77
CA THR A 66 -18.53 17.95 -61.99
C THR A 66 -17.00 17.84 -61.94
N ASN A 67 -16.30 18.67 -62.71
CA ASN A 67 -14.85 18.87 -62.59
C ASN A 67 -14.52 20.27 -62.07
N GLU A 68 -15.55 20.98 -61.57
CA GLU A 68 -15.41 22.33 -61.04
C GLU A 68 -14.61 22.31 -59.74
N LYS A 69 -13.79 23.34 -59.57
CA LYS A 69 -12.90 23.48 -58.42
C LYS A 69 -13.09 24.85 -57.80
N PHE A 70 -12.99 24.90 -56.47
CA PHE A 70 -13.05 26.14 -55.72
C PHE A 70 -11.69 26.47 -55.14
N VAL A 71 -11.19 27.69 -55.36
CA VAL A 71 -9.92 28.16 -54.80
C VAL A 71 -10.21 28.98 -53.56
N LEU A 72 -9.68 28.54 -52.42
CA LEU A 72 -9.78 29.23 -51.14
C LEU A 72 -8.88 30.49 -51.12
N PRO A 73 -9.14 31.45 -50.21
CA PRO A 73 -8.26 32.61 -50.02
C PRO A 73 -6.79 32.25 -49.74
N SER A 74 -6.52 31.09 -49.12
CA SER A 74 -5.18 30.54 -48.91
C SER A 74 -4.46 30.11 -50.20
N GLY A 75 -5.19 29.98 -51.31
CA GLY A 75 -4.70 29.40 -52.58
C GLY A 75 -4.89 27.89 -52.69
N GLU A 76 -5.39 27.22 -51.64
CA GLU A 76 -5.73 25.80 -51.68
C GLU A 76 -6.96 25.55 -52.55
N VAL A 77 -7.03 24.39 -53.19
CA VAL A 77 -8.08 24.04 -54.15
C VAL A 77 -8.94 22.91 -53.60
N LEU A 78 -10.25 23.13 -53.57
CA LEU A 78 -11.27 22.14 -53.20
C LEU A 78 -11.91 21.58 -54.46
N ASP A 79 -12.01 20.25 -54.54
CA ASP A 79 -12.82 19.60 -55.56
C ASP A 79 -14.31 19.71 -55.17
N LEU A 80 -15.15 20.10 -56.12
CA LEU A 80 -16.59 20.19 -55.90
C LEU A 80 -17.30 18.87 -56.25
N ALA A 81 -16.60 17.91 -56.84
CA ALA A 81 -17.12 16.57 -57.09
C ALA A 81 -17.32 15.81 -55.79
N VAL A 82 -18.45 15.09 -55.69
CA VAL A 82 -18.75 14.16 -54.60
C VAL A 82 -18.94 12.77 -55.18
N ASP A 83 -18.12 11.83 -54.73
CA ASP A 83 -18.25 10.42 -55.06
C ASP A 83 -19.45 9.80 -54.31
N LEU A 84 -20.62 9.82 -54.96
CA LEU A 84 -21.85 9.27 -54.40
C LEU A 84 -21.76 7.76 -54.10
N PRO A 85 -21.15 6.91 -54.95
CA PRO A 85 -20.90 5.50 -54.60
C PRO A 85 -20.13 5.31 -53.30
N THR A 86 -19.10 6.13 -53.05
CA THR A 86 -18.33 6.08 -51.79
C THR A 86 -19.16 6.57 -50.61
N LEU A 87 -19.92 7.65 -50.76
CA LEU A 87 -20.83 8.16 -49.73
C LEU A 87 -21.92 7.15 -49.36
N ASP A 88 -22.48 6.45 -50.35
CA ASP A 88 -23.53 5.44 -50.13
C ASP A 88 -23.04 4.18 -49.39
N GLN A 89 -21.73 3.91 -49.46
CA GLN A 89 -21.08 2.84 -48.71
C GLN A 89 -20.66 3.25 -47.29
N SER A 90 -20.69 4.55 -46.97
CA SER A 90 -20.40 5.04 -45.62
C SER A 90 -21.49 4.65 -44.62
N VAL A 91 -21.20 4.86 -43.33
CA VAL A 91 -22.19 4.65 -42.25
C VAL A 91 -23.43 5.55 -42.34
N HIS A 92 -23.37 6.61 -43.14
CA HIS A 92 -24.47 7.55 -43.40
C HIS A 92 -25.09 7.38 -44.80
N GLY A 93 -24.74 6.31 -45.52
CA GLY A 93 -25.31 5.99 -46.84
C GLY A 93 -26.73 5.43 -46.77
N SER A 94 -27.27 4.95 -47.90
CA SER A 94 -28.66 4.43 -47.99
C SER A 94 -28.95 3.19 -47.13
N HIS A 95 -27.90 2.58 -46.58
CA HIS A 95 -27.97 1.42 -45.69
C HIS A 95 -28.11 1.81 -44.21
N ALA A 96 -28.04 3.09 -43.88
CA ALA A 96 -28.15 3.60 -42.51
C ALA A 96 -29.56 3.40 -41.93
N GLY A 97 -29.66 3.32 -40.60
CA GLY A 97 -30.95 3.14 -39.90
C GLY A 97 -31.90 4.33 -40.01
N ALA A 98 -31.41 5.48 -40.48
CA ALA A 98 -32.16 6.68 -40.80
C ALA A 98 -31.54 7.38 -42.02
N ASP A 99 -32.39 7.94 -42.89
CA ASP A 99 -31.92 8.70 -44.05
C ASP A 99 -31.20 9.98 -43.60
N ILE A 100 -29.94 10.15 -44.01
CA ILE A 100 -29.16 11.37 -43.81
C ILE A 100 -28.99 12.06 -45.17
N TYR A 101 -29.27 13.36 -45.21
CA TYR A 101 -29.19 14.19 -46.42
C TYR A 101 -28.01 15.16 -46.34
N CYS A 102 -27.53 15.65 -47.49
CA CYS A 102 -26.41 16.61 -47.53
C CYS A 102 -26.62 17.82 -46.59
N THR A 103 -27.87 18.27 -46.41
CA THR A 103 -28.20 19.43 -45.55
C THR A 103 -28.12 19.16 -44.05
N ASP A 104 -28.07 17.89 -43.63
CA ASP A 104 -27.96 17.52 -42.22
C ASP A 104 -26.51 17.66 -41.73
N CYS A 105 -25.54 17.50 -42.63
CA CYS A 105 -24.11 17.77 -42.38
C CYS A 105 -23.69 19.18 -42.81
N HIS A 106 -24.29 19.73 -43.87
CA HIS A 106 -24.07 21.09 -44.35
C HIS A 106 -25.18 22.05 -43.85
N GLN A 107 -25.23 22.22 -42.52
CA GLN A 107 -26.38 22.83 -41.84
C GLN A 107 -26.58 24.33 -42.09
N ASP A 108 -25.54 25.07 -42.52
CA ASP A 108 -25.68 26.48 -42.88
C ASP A 108 -26.43 26.64 -44.21
N ARG A 109 -27.76 26.48 -44.17
CA ARG A 109 -28.64 26.53 -45.36
C ARG A 109 -28.57 27.86 -46.10
N ARG A 110 -28.05 28.93 -45.49
CA ARG A 110 -27.81 30.22 -46.16
C ARG A 110 -26.60 30.15 -47.10
N ARG A 111 -25.63 29.30 -46.78
CA ARG A 111 -24.41 29.05 -47.57
C ARG A 111 -24.64 28.06 -48.70
N TYR A 112 -25.37 26.99 -48.42
CA TYR A 112 -25.56 25.84 -49.34
C TYR A 112 -26.79 25.91 -50.24
N ARG A 113 -27.57 27.00 -50.18
CA ARG A 113 -28.71 27.21 -51.07
C ARG A 113 -28.24 27.85 -52.36
N TYR A 114 -28.63 27.31 -53.52
CA TYR A 114 -28.34 27.94 -54.81
C TYR A 114 -29.10 29.28 -54.98
N PRO A 115 -28.43 30.36 -55.44
CA PRO A 115 -26.98 30.46 -55.69
C PRO A 115 -26.18 30.50 -54.38
N HIS A 116 -25.14 29.66 -54.30
CA HIS A 116 -24.30 29.50 -53.11
C HIS A 116 -23.70 30.83 -52.64
N GLN A 117 -23.60 31.01 -51.33
CA GLN A 117 -22.79 32.11 -50.78
C GLN A 117 -21.32 31.70 -50.69
N PRO A 118 -20.37 32.63 -50.85
CA PRO A 118 -18.95 32.35 -50.68
C PRO A 118 -18.66 31.79 -49.28
N ASN A 119 -17.79 30.78 -49.22
CA ASN A 119 -17.35 30.23 -47.96
C ASN A 119 -16.41 31.22 -47.23
N PRO A 120 -16.66 31.56 -45.95
CA PRO A 120 -15.78 32.46 -45.19
C PRO A 120 -14.43 31.83 -44.80
N ALA A 121 -14.30 30.51 -44.90
CA ALA A 121 -13.07 29.79 -44.55
C ALA A 121 -11.88 30.30 -45.36
N GLN A 122 -10.79 30.63 -44.66
CA GLN A 122 -9.57 31.14 -45.28
C GLN A 122 -8.69 30.02 -45.83
N SER A 123 -8.77 28.83 -45.26
CA SER A 123 -7.95 27.65 -45.61
C SER A 123 -8.76 26.37 -45.59
N HIS A 124 -8.20 25.30 -46.17
CA HIS A 124 -8.80 23.98 -46.18
C HIS A 124 -8.97 23.45 -44.75
N LYS A 125 -7.96 23.64 -43.89
CA LYS A 125 -8.03 23.27 -42.47
C LYS A 125 -9.20 23.97 -41.76
N GLN A 126 -9.38 25.27 -41.99
CA GLN A 126 -10.52 26.00 -41.40
C GLN A 126 -11.85 25.48 -41.95
N PHE A 127 -11.92 25.22 -43.25
CA PHE A 127 -13.12 24.68 -43.89
C PHE A 127 -13.52 23.33 -43.29
N VAL A 128 -12.57 22.40 -43.17
CA VAL A 128 -12.79 21.07 -42.61
C VAL A 128 -13.19 21.14 -41.14
N ALA A 129 -12.54 22.00 -40.33
CA ALA A 129 -12.90 22.20 -38.93
C ALA A 129 -14.32 22.74 -38.75
N GLU A 130 -14.78 23.68 -39.60
CA GLU A 130 -16.15 24.18 -39.58
C GLU A 130 -17.18 23.07 -39.90
N ILE A 131 -16.85 22.15 -40.82
CA ILE A 131 -17.73 21.03 -41.16
C ILE A 131 -17.74 19.96 -40.05
N ALA A 132 -16.57 19.63 -39.49
CA ALA A 132 -16.43 18.63 -38.45
C ALA A 132 -17.27 18.96 -37.19
N GLN A 133 -17.44 20.23 -36.86
CA GLN A 133 -18.30 20.69 -35.76
C GLN A 133 -19.77 20.28 -35.94
N ASN A 134 -20.25 20.13 -37.19
CA ASN A 134 -21.63 19.71 -37.44
C ASN A 134 -21.85 18.25 -37.02
N CYS A 135 -20.80 17.42 -36.99
CA CYS A 135 -20.90 16.03 -36.51
C CYS A 135 -21.33 15.97 -35.04
N GLU A 136 -20.86 16.91 -34.20
CA GLU A 136 -21.16 16.97 -32.77
C GLU A 136 -22.63 17.32 -32.46
N THR A 137 -23.41 17.71 -33.47
CA THR A 137 -24.86 17.91 -33.30
C THR A 137 -25.62 16.60 -33.09
N CYS A 138 -25.04 15.48 -33.53
CA CYS A 138 -25.63 14.15 -33.40
C CYS A 138 -24.69 13.14 -32.71
N HIS A 139 -23.37 13.36 -32.77
CA HIS A 139 -22.34 12.53 -32.13
C HIS A 139 -21.76 13.20 -30.89
N THR A 140 -21.11 12.39 -30.04
CA THR A 140 -20.35 12.88 -28.90
C THR A 140 -19.28 13.88 -29.34
N PRO A 141 -19.08 15.00 -28.63
CA PRO A 141 -18.02 15.96 -28.93
C PRO A 141 -16.64 15.31 -28.94
N LEU A 142 -15.73 15.83 -29.75
CA LEU A 142 -14.38 15.31 -29.92
C LEU A 142 -13.63 15.13 -28.59
N GLU A 143 -13.75 16.10 -27.69
CA GLU A 143 -13.08 16.11 -26.38
C GLU A 143 -13.52 14.93 -25.50
N ALA A 144 -14.77 14.47 -25.66
CA ALA A 144 -15.33 13.35 -24.90
C ALA A 144 -15.30 12.03 -25.70
N HIS A 145 -14.73 12.02 -26.90
CA HIS A 145 -14.70 10.84 -27.77
C HIS A 145 -13.51 9.91 -27.43
N ASN A 146 -12.37 10.48 -27.05
CA ASN A 146 -11.19 9.73 -26.64
C ASN A 146 -10.69 10.23 -25.27
N PRO A 147 -10.45 9.33 -24.31
CA PRO A 147 -9.88 9.67 -23.00
C PRO A 147 -8.64 10.59 -23.03
N GLY A 148 -7.71 10.38 -23.97
CA GLY A 148 -6.53 11.21 -24.12
C GLY A 148 -6.84 12.64 -24.55
N HIS A 149 -7.90 12.84 -25.35
CA HIS A 149 -8.33 14.17 -25.79
C HIS A 149 -8.99 14.96 -24.66
N LEU A 150 -9.70 14.28 -23.74
CA LEU A 150 -10.31 14.92 -22.57
C LEU A 150 -9.23 15.59 -21.70
N GLN A 151 -8.12 14.90 -21.49
CA GLN A 151 -6.97 15.40 -20.73
C GLN A 151 -6.24 16.54 -21.47
N ALA A 152 -6.34 16.57 -22.80
CA ALA A 152 -5.70 17.55 -23.67
C ALA A 152 -6.66 18.64 -24.20
N LYS A 153 -7.80 18.90 -23.56
CA LYS A 153 -8.83 19.86 -24.05
C LYS A 153 -8.33 21.25 -24.44
N ASN A 154 -7.23 21.69 -23.82
CA ASN A 154 -6.60 22.99 -24.10
C ASN A 154 -5.57 22.94 -25.23
N ASN A 155 -5.33 21.78 -25.84
CA ASN A 155 -4.35 21.61 -26.91
C ASN A 155 -4.96 22.10 -28.24
N PRO A 156 -4.40 23.16 -28.85
CA PRO A 156 -4.91 23.72 -30.11
C PRO A 156 -4.71 22.79 -31.33
N SER A 157 -4.03 21.66 -31.15
CA SER A 157 -3.71 20.69 -32.21
C SER A 157 -4.56 19.42 -32.14
N LEU A 158 -5.65 19.41 -31.35
CA LEU A 158 -6.59 18.29 -31.34
C LEU A 158 -7.14 17.99 -32.75
N PRO A 159 -7.16 16.72 -33.18
CA PRO A 159 -7.67 16.35 -34.50
C PRO A 159 -9.17 16.51 -34.57
N THR A 160 -9.72 16.99 -35.69
CA THR A 160 -11.18 17.12 -35.88
C THR A 160 -11.83 15.78 -36.22
N CYS A 161 -13.16 15.69 -36.10
CA CYS A 161 -13.93 14.48 -36.45
C CYS A 161 -13.55 13.92 -37.83
N THR A 162 -13.37 14.80 -38.80
CA THR A 162 -13.04 14.47 -40.19
C THR A 162 -11.58 14.07 -40.40
N ASP A 163 -10.67 14.47 -39.51
CA ASP A 163 -9.26 14.03 -39.56
C ASP A 163 -9.15 12.54 -39.20
N CYS A 164 -10.08 12.03 -38.39
CA CYS A 164 -10.15 10.63 -38.00
C CYS A 164 -11.10 9.81 -38.88
N HIS A 165 -12.34 10.27 -39.03
CA HIS A 165 -13.42 9.53 -39.68
C HIS A 165 -13.55 9.78 -41.18
N GLY A 166 -12.83 10.75 -41.74
CA GLY A 166 -13.09 11.22 -43.10
C GLY A 166 -14.36 12.07 -43.17
N GLY A 167 -14.74 12.47 -44.38
CA GLY A 167 -15.84 13.40 -44.61
C GLY A 167 -17.06 12.73 -45.24
N HIS A 168 -16.90 12.28 -46.49
CA HIS A 168 -17.94 11.59 -47.24
C HIS A 168 -17.74 10.08 -47.28
N ASP A 169 -16.64 9.57 -46.75
CA ASP A 169 -16.19 8.17 -46.79
C ASP A 169 -16.15 7.55 -45.39
N VAL A 170 -17.01 8.02 -44.49
CA VAL A 170 -16.98 7.66 -43.06
C VAL A 170 -17.14 6.15 -42.84
N ALA A 171 -16.05 5.54 -42.39
CA ALA A 171 -16.00 4.11 -42.07
C ALA A 171 -16.69 3.78 -40.74
N PRO A 172 -17.19 2.54 -40.56
CA PRO A 172 -17.71 2.08 -39.28
C PRO A 172 -16.68 2.15 -38.16
N VAL A 173 -17.12 2.55 -36.96
CA VAL A 173 -16.28 2.61 -35.75
C VAL A 173 -15.60 1.27 -35.47
N ASP A 174 -16.26 0.15 -35.79
CA ASP A 174 -15.70 -1.19 -35.62
C ASP A 174 -14.42 -1.43 -36.45
N ALA A 175 -14.27 -0.76 -37.59
CA ALA A 175 -13.05 -0.83 -38.39
C ALA A 175 -11.87 -0.13 -37.70
N MET A 176 -12.12 0.97 -36.98
CA MET A 176 -11.10 1.68 -36.20
C MET A 176 -10.76 0.96 -34.90
N ARG A 177 -11.72 0.25 -34.30
CA ARG A 177 -11.50 -0.59 -33.11
C ARG A 177 -10.71 -1.86 -33.38
N ALA A 178 -10.47 -2.21 -34.64
CA ALA A 178 -9.71 -3.41 -35.00
C ALA A 178 -8.23 -3.33 -34.56
N ASP A 179 -7.65 -2.12 -34.54
CA ASP A 179 -6.31 -1.86 -34.00
C ASP A 179 -6.27 -0.49 -33.29
N PRO A 180 -6.75 -0.41 -32.03
CA PRO A 180 -6.83 0.84 -31.29
C PRO A 180 -5.45 1.46 -31.03
N VAL A 181 -4.45 0.62 -30.76
CA VAL A 181 -3.08 1.08 -30.44
C VAL A 181 -2.40 1.63 -31.69
N GLY A 182 -2.44 0.88 -32.80
CA GLY A 182 -1.88 1.34 -34.07
C GLY A 182 -2.56 2.59 -34.60
N PHE A 183 -3.87 2.75 -34.38
CA PHE A 183 -4.60 3.97 -34.72
C PHE A 183 -4.08 5.18 -33.91
N CYS A 184 -3.98 5.08 -32.59
CA CYS A 184 -3.44 6.14 -31.75
C CYS A 184 -2.00 6.50 -32.13
N GLN A 185 -1.14 5.49 -32.37
CA GLN A 185 0.24 5.68 -32.82
C GLN A 185 0.36 6.35 -34.19
N SER A 186 -0.64 6.21 -35.07
CA SER A 186 -0.63 6.88 -36.37
C SER A 186 -0.64 8.41 -36.25
N CYS A 187 -1.17 8.96 -35.15
CA CYS A 187 -1.21 10.39 -34.87
C CYS A 187 -0.23 10.81 -33.76
N HIS A 188 -0.07 10.01 -32.70
CA HIS A 188 0.85 10.27 -31.59
C HIS A 188 2.26 9.73 -31.86
N GLN A 189 2.96 10.35 -32.82
CA GLN A 189 4.30 9.93 -33.24
C GLN A 189 5.44 10.71 -32.57
N THR A 190 5.14 11.81 -31.88
CA THR A 190 6.16 12.72 -31.35
C THR A 190 5.79 13.21 -29.95
N PHE A 191 6.75 13.13 -29.04
CA PHE A 191 6.68 13.71 -27.70
C PHE A 191 7.62 14.92 -27.62
N ASP A 192 7.24 15.95 -26.85
CA ASP A 192 8.09 17.14 -26.67
C ASP A 192 9.42 16.80 -25.96
N ASP A 193 9.37 15.83 -25.03
CA ASP A 193 10.53 15.25 -24.38
C ASP A 193 10.80 13.85 -24.96
N PRO A 194 11.98 13.61 -25.60
CA PRO A 194 12.35 12.31 -26.13
C PRO A 194 12.33 11.19 -25.08
N HIS A 195 12.70 11.49 -23.83
CA HIS A 195 12.72 10.50 -22.76
C HIS A 195 11.31 10.05 -22.38
N VAL A 196 10.34 10.97 -22.39
CA VAL A 196 8.93 10.63 -22.21
C VAL A 196 8.45 9.71 -23.34
N GLY A 197 8.93 9.92 -24.57
CA GLY A 197 8.65 9.04 -25.70
C GLY A 197 9.21 7.63 -25.51
N GLU A 198 10.46 7.50 -25.09
CA GLU A 198 11.10 6.21 -24.80
C GLU A 198 10.36 5.44 -23.70
N VAL A 199 10.03 6.12 -22.60
CA VAL A 199 9.25 5.52 -21.50
C VAL A 199 7.86 5.11 -21.97
N HIS A 200 7.19 5.95 -22.77
CA HIS A 200 5.88 5.61 -23.30
C HIS A 200 5.92 4.38 -24.23
N GLU A 201 6.93 4.26 -25.09
CA GLU A 201 7.14 3.07 -25.92
C GLU A 201 7.32 1.80 -25.07
N GLU A 202 8.09 1.89 -23.99
CA GLU A 202 8.26 0.81 -23.03
C GLU A 202 6.92 0.42 -22.38
N LEU A 203 6.17 1.39 -21.86
CA LEU A 203 4.87 1.14 -21.24
C LEU A 203 3.93 0.41 -22.20
N VAL A 204 3.81 0.90 -23.45
CA VAL A 204 2.97 0.27 -24.47
C VAL A 204 3.41 -1.16 -24.78
N ALA A 205 4.71 -1.43 -24.82
CA ALA A 205 5.24 -2.79 -25.03
C ALA A 205 4.85 -3.75 -23.89
N ASN A 206 4.69 -3.24 -22.67
CA ASN A 206 4.43 -4.02 -21.47
C ASN A 206 2.93 -4.18 -21.10
N MET A 207 2.01 -3.59 -21.86
CA MET A 207 0.58 -3.56 -21.53
C MET A 207 -0.16 -4.91 -21.55
N ALA A 208 0.46 -6.04 -21.91
CA ALA A 208 -0.05 -7.42 -21.72
C ALA A 208 -1.58 -7.68 -21.94
N GLY A 209 -2.21 -7.02 -22.93
CA GLY A 209 -3.65 -7.16 -23.22
C GLY A 209 -4.57 -6.10 -22.60
N GLN A 210 -4.00 -5.10 -21.92
CA GLN A 210 -4.66 -3.87 -21.49
C GLN A 210 -4.87 -2.91 -22.67
N THR A 211 -5.70 -1.88 -22.47
CA THR A 211 -5.99 -0.84 -23.48
C THR A 211 -5.35 0.48 -23.07
N CYS A 212 -5.21 1.43 -24.00
CA CYS A 212 -4.71 2.77 -23.68
C CYS A 212 -5.50 3.46 -22.55
N GLU A 213 -6.73 3.02 -22.27
CA GLU A 213 -7.57 3.51 -21.18
C GLU A 213 -6.99 3.23 -19.79
N THR A 214 -6.07 2.26 -19.66
CA THR A 214 -5.35 2.00 -18.42
C THR A 214 -4.55 3.21 -17.95
N CYS A 215 -3.94 3.94 -18.89
CA CYS A 215 -3.13 5.12 -18.59
C CYS A 215 -3.82 6.42 -18.98
N HIS A 216 -4.67 6.39 -20.01
CA HIS A 216 -5.47 7.53 -20.47
C HIS A 216 -6.93 7.29 -20.11
N GLY A 217 -7.32 7.59 -18.86
CA GLY A 217 -8.70 7.40 -18.37
C GLY A 217 -9.69 8.40 -18.98
N ASP A 218 -10.95 7.98 -19.10
CA ASP A 218 -12.10 8.76 -19.62
C ASP A 218 -12.60 9.84 -18.63
N VAL A 219 -11.95 9.92 -17.47
CA VAL A 219 -12.10 10.94 -16.45
C VAL A 219 -10.72 11.42 -16.01
N GLU A 220 -10.65 12.61 -15.42
CA GLU A 220 -9.41 13.14 -14.84
C GLU A 220 -8.89 12.19 -13.76
N GLN A 221 -7.69 11.66 -13.96
CA GLN A 221 -7.07 10.69 -13.05
C GLN A 221 -6.47 11.39 -11.82
N ALA A 222 -6.65 10.78 -10.65
CA ALA A 222 -5.94 11.18 -9.43
C ALA A 222 -4.42 11.00 -9.60
N GLU A 223 -3.62 11.79 -8.88
CA GLU A 223 -2.16 11.74 -8.96
C GLU A 223 -1.60 10.34 -8.64
N ASP A 224 -2.12 9.69 -7.60
CA ASP A 224 -1.75 8.31 -7.24
C ASP A 224 -1.98 7.30 -8.38
N ALA A 225 -3.11 7.40 -9.08
CA ALA A 225 -3.42 6.52 -10.21
C ALA A 225 -2.42 6.69 -11.35
N LYS A 226 -1.89 7.91 -11.57
CA LYS A 226 -0.85 8.17 -12.57
C LYS A 226 0.46 7.50 -12.19
N CYS A 227 0.86 7.58 -10.92
CA CYS A 227 2.05 6.89 -10.41
C CYS A 227 1.96 5.38 -10.64
N GLN A 228 0.82 4.77 -10.26
CA GLN A 228 0.59 3.34 -10.42
C GLN A 228 0.58 2.91 -11.89
N ALA A 229 -0.07 3.68 -12.77
CA ALA A 229 -0.17 3.36 -14.19
C ALA A 229 1.20 3.26 -14.87
N CYS A 230 2.14 4.14 -14.52
CA CYS A 230 3.51 4.07 -15.02
C CYS A 230 4.32 3.00 -14.28
N HIS A 231 4.48 3.12 -12.96
CA HIS A 231 5.43 2.28 -12.21
C HIS A 231 5.05 0.80 -12.14
N SER A 232 3.78 0.43 -12.34
CA SER A 232 3.37 -0.98 -12.42
C SER A 232 3.71 -1.67 -13.75
N LEU A 233 4.02 -0.89 -14.79
CA LEU A 233 4.30 -1.40 -16.14
C LEU A 233 5.75 -1.17 -16.58
N LEU A 234 6.52 -0.35 -15.84
CA LEU A 234 7.95 -0.17 -16.08
C LEU A 234 8.72 -1.47 -15.81
N THR A 235 9.76 -1.67 -16.61
CA THR A 235 10.79 -2.71 -16.48
C THR A 235 12.20 -2.14 -16.49
N SER A 236 12.34 -0.85 -16.84
CA SER A 236 13.58 -0.11 -16.85
C SER A 236 14.14 0.13 -15.45
N GLU A 237 15.45 0.32 -15.44
CA GLU A 237 16.22 0.69 -14.26
C GLU A 237 16.83 2.07 -14.48
N LEU A 238 16.89 2.86 -13.41
CA LEU A 238 17.58 4.14 -13.38
C LEU A 238 19.04 3.92 -13.00
N GLU A 239 19.97 4.30 -13.87
CA GLU A 239 21.41 4.32 -13.56
C GLU A 239 21.75 5.60 -12.77
N LEU A 240 22.31 5.40 -11.57
CA LEU A 240 22.81 6.47 -10.71
C LEU A 240 24.20 6.94 -11.15
N SER A 241 24.63 8.10 -10.66
CA SER A 241 25.95 8.65 -11.01
C SER A 241 27.15 7.80 -10.54
N SER A 242 26.95 6.88 -9.58
CA SER A 242 27.95 5.86 -9.21
C SER A 242 28.06 4.69 -10.21
N GLY A 243 27.07 4.52 -11.10
CA GLY A 243 26.90 3.35 -11.96
C GLY A 243 26.04 2.23 -11.36
N GLU A 244 25.54 2.38 -10.14
CA GLU A 244 24.52 1.50 -9.54
C GLU A 244 23.15 1.74 -10.19
N THR A 245 22.27 0.75 -10.16
CA THR A 245 20.96 0.79 -10.84
C THR A 245 19.81 0.57 -9.87
N ILE A 246 18.72 1.32 -10.04
CA ILE A 246 17.49 1.15 -9.25
C ILE A 246 16.34 0.76 -10.16
N ALA A 247 15.64 -0.32 -9.83
CA ALA A 247 14.42 -0.69 -10.52
C ALA A 247 13.33 0.38 -10.36
N LEU A 248 12.76 0.82 -11.48
CA LEU A 248 11.64 1.76 -11.49
C LEU A 248 10.28 1.06 -11.33
N HIS A 249 10.25 -0.26 -11.47
CA HIS A 249 9.05 -1.06 -11.28
C HIS A 249 8.62 -1.08 -9.81
N VAL A 250 7.34 -0.79 -9.57
CA VAL A 250 6.70 -0.96 -8.26
C VAL A 250 5.33 -1.60 -8.48
N ASN A 251 5.06 -2.71 -7.80
CA ASN A 251 3.76 -3.35 -7.81
C ASN A 251 2.84 -2.71 -6.74
N PRO A 252 1.76 -2.00 -7.13
CA PRO A 252 0.88 -1.34 -6.17
C PRO A 252 0.23 -2.31 -5.17
N ASN A 253 0.07 -3.58 -5.56
CA ASN A 253 -0.49 -4.60 -4.67
C ASN A 253 0.41 -4.92 -3.48
N ASP A 254 1.71 -4.65 -3.56
CA ASP A 254 2.63 -4.89 -2.45
C ASP A 254 2.28 -3.97 -1.26
N ILE A 255 1.93 -2.72 -1.53
CA ILE A 255 1.49 -1.75 -0.52
C ILE A 255 0.12 -2.16 0.04
N VAL A 256 -0.81 -2.55 -0.82
CA VAL A 256 -2.14 -3.02 -0.42
C VAL A 256 -2.08 -4.29 0.44
N ALA A 257 -1.11 -5.18 0.20
CA ALA A 257 -0.89 -6.39 0.98
C ALA A 257 -0.03 -6.18 2.24
N SER A 258 0.53 -4.98 2.41
CA SER A 258 1.41 -4.62 3.53
C SER A 258 0.63 -4.17 4.76
N VAL A 259 1.36 -3.83 5.83
CA VAL A 259 0.81 -3.16 7.03
C VAL A 259 0.22 -1.78 6.75
N HIS A 260 0.51 -1.19 5.59
CA HIS A 260 -0.04 0.05 5.06
C HIS A 260 -1.23 -0.16 4.10
N GLY A 261 -1.68 -1.41 3.94
CA GLY A 261 -2.90 -1.75 3.24
C GLY A 261 -4.17 -1.54 4.07
N GLU A 262 -5.32 -1.94 3.51
CA GLU A 262 -6.59 -1.86 4.21
C GLU A 262 -6.59 -2.76 5.46
N ARG A 263 -6.85 -2.20 6.64
CA ARG A 263 -6.83 -2.95 7.90
C ARG A 263 -7.74 -2.38 8.97
N ILE A 264 -8.11 -3.24 9.93
CA ILE A 264 -8.83 -2.83 11.14
C ILE A 264 -7.89 -3.00 12.33
N VAL A 265 -7.50 -1.89 12.96
CA VAL A 265 -6.65 -1.90 14.16
C VAL A 265 -7.46 -1.33 15.32
N GLN A 266 -7.65 -2.13 16.37
CA GLN A 266 -8.43 -1.75 17.57
C GLN A 266 -9.84 -1.22 17.26
N GLY A 267 -10.47 -1.72 16.19
CA GLY A 267 -11.80 -1.31 15.76
C GLY A 267 -11.86 -0.05 14.90
N VAL A 268 -10.71 0.55 14.58
CA VAL A 268 -10.58 1.66 13.61
C VAL A 268 -10.24 1.06 12.25
N HIS A 269 -10.98 1.44 11.22
CA HIS A 269 -10.73 1.05 9.84
C HIS A 269 -9.76 2.04 9.19
N TYR A 270 -8.72 1.51 8.58
CA TYR A 270 -7.69 2.24 7.85
C TYR A 270 -7.77 1.81 6.37
N GLU A 271 -7.76 2.80 5.48
CA GLU A 271 -7.66 2.56 4.04
C GLU A 271 -6.19 2.36 3.63
N ALA A 272 -5.98 1.73 2.48
CA ALA A 272 -4.64 1.54 1.94
C ALA A 272 -3.99 2.88 1.58
N LEU A 273 -2.72 3.05 1.94
CA LEU A 273 -1.96 4.24 1.59
C LEU A 273 -1.73 4.32 0.07
N GLN A 274 -1.83 5.54 -0.45
CA GLN A 274 -1.51 5.92 -1.81
C GLN A 274 -0.02 6.25 -1.95
N CYS A 275 0.53 6.18 -3.17
CA CYS A 275 1.91 6.57 -3.45
C CYS A 275 2.20 7.98 -2.93
N THR A 276 1.26 8.91 -3.11
CA THR A 276 1.38 10.31 -2.69
C THR A 276 1.25 10.53 -1.18
N ASP A 277 0.82 9.53 -0.40
CA ASP A 277 0.77 9.63 1.07
C ASP A 277 2.17 9.49 1.68
N CYS A 278 3.07 8.75 1.01
CA CYS A 278 4.48 8.62 1.39
C CYS A 278 5.39 9.55 0.57
N HIS A 279 5.17 9.62 -0.75
CA HIS A 279 5.90 10.49 -1.67
C HIS A 279 5.26 11.88 -1.74
N THR A 280 5.24 12.57 -0.60
CA THR A 280 4.50 13.83 -0.42
C THR A 280 5.15 15.05 -1.08
N ASP A 281 6.47 15.00 -1.34
CA ASP A 281 7.21 16.10 -1.95
C ASP A 281 6.98 16.19 -3.47
N GLN A 282 6.00 16.99 -3.87
CA GLN A 282 5.69 17.27 -5.27
C GLN A 282 6.86 17.89 -6.05
N ALA A 283 7.79 18.59 -5.39
CA ALA A 283 8.96 19.13 -6.07
C ALA A 283 9.95 18.03 -6.44
N ARG A 284 9.95 16.91 -5.71
CA ARG A 284 10.80 15.74 -5.94
C ARG A 284 10.12 14.64 -6.77
N TYR A 285 8.82 14.40 -6.55
CA TYR A 285 8.08 13.28 -7.12
C TYR A 285 7.01 13.68 -8.15
N GLY A 286 6.79 14.98 -8.36
CA GLY A 286 5.86 15.46 -9.37
C GLY A 286 6.35 15.13 -10.79
N PHE A 287 5.42 14.81 -11.69
CA PHE A 287 5.73 14.54 -13.09
C PHE A 287 5.70 15.84 -13.93
N PRO A 288 6.70 16.12 -14.79
CA PRO A 288 7.91 15.33 -15.03
C PRO A 288 8.90 15.39 -13.86
N HIS A 289 9.49 14.24 -13.52
CA HIS A 289 10.37 14.11 -12.35
C HIS A 289 11.67 14.89 -12.52
N PRO A 290 12.17 15.58 -11.47
CA PRO A 290 13.53 16.08 -11.45
C PRO A 290 14.55 14.93 -11.39
N PRO A 291 15.79 15.12 -11.86
CA PRO A 291 16.86 14.15 -11.68
C PRO A 291 17.18 13.91 -10.20
N LEU A 292 17.49 12.66 -9.84
CA LEU A 292 17.97 12.33 -8.50
C LEU A 292 19.36 12.93 -8.25
N THR A 293 19.60 13.37 -7.02
CA THR A 293 20.89 13.95 -6.58
C THR A 293 21.81 12.93 -5.93
N GLU A 294 21.27 11.85 -5.37
CA GLU A 294 22.04 10.82 -4.69
C GLU A 294 22.86 9.99 -5.67
N ALA A 295 24.12 9.73 -5.31
CA ALA A 295 25.04 9.04 -6.18
C ALA A 295 24.92 7.52 -6.09
N THR A 296 24.48 6.98 -4.95
CA THR A 296 24.47 5.53 -4.67
C THR A 296 23.11 5.07 -4.16
N GLU A 297 22.78 3.80 -4.37
CA GLU A 297 21.56 3.16 -3.88
C GLU A 297 21.50 3.23 -2.35
N ARG A 298 22.66 3.04 -1.69
CA ARG A 298 22.75 3.15 -0.24
C ARG A 298 22.46 4.57 0.25
N GLY A 299 23.06 5.58 -0.39
CA GLY A 299 22.79 6.99 -0.07
C GLY A 299 21.30 7.33 -0.23
N LEU A 300 20.68 6.85 -1.32
CA LEU A 300 19.24 7.02 -1.53
C LEU A 300 18.41 6.34 -0.44
N THR A 301 18.75 5.10 -0.05
CA THR A 301 18.02 4.37 1.01
C THR A 301 18.06 5.12 2.34
N ILE A 302 19.22 5.66 2.72
CA ILE A 302 19.38 6.49 3.93
C ILE A 302 18.58 7.80 3.81
N GLU A 303 18.62 8.46 2.65
CA GLU A 303 17.85 9.68 2.41
C GLU A 303 16.33 9.43 2.56
N MET A 304 15.85 8.27 2.07
CA MET A 304 14.42 7.92 2.06
C MET A 304 13.89 7.53 3.44
N GLU A 305 14.74 7.33 4.45
CA GLU A 305 14.30 7.06 5.83
C GLU A 305 13.35 8.15 6.35
N ARG A 306 13.55 9.39 5.92
CA ARG A 306 12.74 10.54 6.33
C ARG A 306 11.26 10.39 5.96
N ILE A 307 10.91 9.63 4.92
CA ILE A 307 9.51 9.39 4.54
C ILE A 307 8.74 8.73 5.70
N CYS A 308 9.39 7.80 6.42
CA CYS A 308 8.76 7.11 7.54
C CYS A 308 8.44 8.07 8.69
N LYS A 309 9.28 9.09 8.90
CA LYS A 309 9.15 10.08 9.99
C LYS A 309 7.83 10.85 9.94
N ASP A 310 7.32 11.14 8.75
CA ASP A 310 6.13 11.98 8.57
C ASP A 310 4.90 11.39 9.28
N CYS A 311 4.85 10.06 9.44
CA CYS A 311 3.83 9.36 10.24
C CYS A 311 4.37 8.70 11.52
N HIS A 312 5.61 8.20 11.51
CA HIS A 312 6.23 7.47 12.62
C HIS A 312 7.24 8.30 13.41
N GLN A 313 6.91 9.57 13.70
CA GLN A 313 7.83 10.52 14.31
C GLN A 313 8.45 10.01 15.62
N GLU A 314 7.66 9.47 16.55
CA GLU A 314 8.17 8.98 17.85
C GLU A 314 9.14 7.78 17.69
N ILE A 315 8.90 6.93 16.69
CA ILE A 315 9.78 5.79 16.40
C ILE A 315 11.07 6.28 15.74
N TYR A 316 10.94 7.21 14.79
CA TYR A 316 12.08 7.85 14.15
C TYR A 316 12.98 8.52 15.20
N GLU A 317 12.41 9.28 16.14
CA GLU A 317 13.17 9.95 17.20
C GLU A 317 13.93 8.97 18.09
N ARG A 318 13.32 7.83 18.45
CA ARG A 318 14.01 6.77 19.19
C ARG A 318 15.16 6.14 18.40
N GLN A 319 14.96 5.91 17.09
CA GLN A 319 15.99 5.32 16.23
C GLN A 319 17.27 6.14 16.27
N GLN A 320 17.16 7.47 16.41
CA GLN A 320 18.32 8.34 16.36
C GLN A 320 19.33 8.05 17.48
N ASP A 321 18.85 7.52 18.61
CA ASP A 321 19.70 7.13 19.73
C ASP A 321 20.24 5.68 19.63
N SER A 322 19.86 4.94 18.58
CA SER A 322 20.30 3.56 18.38
C SER A 322 21.75 3.45 17.93
N VAL A 323 22.35 2.29 18.17
CA VAL A 323 23.70 1.96 17.67
C VAL A 323 23.82 2.00 16.16
N HIS A 324 22.75 1.71 15.42
CA HIS A 324 22.77 1.75 13.96
C HIS A 324 22.86 3.19 13.46
N GLN A 325 22.06 4.11 14.03
CA GLN A 325 22.15 5.52 13.66
C GLN A 325 23.54 6.09 13.99
N HIS A 326 24.06 5.83 15.19
CA HIS A 326 25.38 6.29 15.58
C HIS A 326 26.46 5.79 14.60
N ALA A 327 26.37 4.54 14.14
CA ALA A 327 27.30 4.01 13.15
C ALA A 327 27.20 4.74 11.80
N ILE A 328 25.99 5.09 11.32
CA ILE A 328 25.80 5.90 10.11
C ILE A 328 26.46 7.27 10.27
N GLU A 329 26.25 7.95 11.41
CA GLU A 329 26.84 9.26 11.70
C GLU A 329 28.37 9.24 11.81
N GLU A 330 28.93 8.12 12.25
CA GLU A 330 30.38 7.86 12.26
C GLU A 330 30.95 7.50 10.87
N GLY A 331 30.09 7.42 9.84
CA GLY A 331 30.45 7.20 8.45
C GLY A 331 30.33 5.76 7.98
N ASN A 332 29.83 4.84 8.82
CA ASN A 332 29.48 3.49 8.39
C ASN A 332 28.08 3.47 7.78
N LEU A 333 28.00 3.82 6.49
CA LEU A 333 26.74 3.86 5.76
C LEU A 333 26.06 2.50 5.63
N ASP A 334 26.77 1.39 5.81
CA ASP A 334 26.21 0.03 5.76
C ASP A 334 25.39 -0.35 7.00
N ALA A 335 25.36 0.50 8.03
CA ALA A 335 24.53 0.29 9.20
C ALA A 335 23.03 0.43 8.88
N ALA A 336 22.20 -0.36 9.54
CA ALA A 336 20.79 -0.54 9.18
C ALA A 336 19.90 0.68 9.42
N THR A 337 19.02 0.96 8.46
CA THR A 337 17.94 1.96 8.47
C THR A 337 16.58 1.27 8.62
N CYS A 338 15.50 2.05 8.62
CA CYS A 338 14.13 1.52 8.59
C CYS A 338 13.92 0.48 7.47
N ALA A 339 14.37 0.80 6.25
CA ALA A 339 14.20 0.00 5.04
C ALA A 339 14.94 -1.35 5.11
N ASP A 340 16.11 -1.38 5.73
CA ASP A 340 16.93 -2.60 5.84
C ASP A 340 16.25 -3.66 6.72
N CYS A 341 15.39 -3.23 7.65
CA CYS A 341 14.66 -4.14 8.54
C CYS A 341 13.23 -4.43 8.07
N HIS A 342 12.52 -3.42 7.58
CA HIS A 342 11.09 -3.49 7.26
C HIS A 342 10.79 -3.62 5.77
N GLY A 343 11.76 -3.29 4.90
CA GLY A 343 11.53 -3.07 3.48
C GLY A 343 10.88 -1.70 3.21
N ASN A 344 10.47 -1.49 1.95
CA ASN A 344 10.05 -0.17 1.46
C ASN A 344 8.56 -0.17 1.10
N HIS A 345 8.18 -0.92 0.06
CA HIS A 345 6.80 -0.97 -0.46
C HIS A 345 6.01 -2.21 -0.02
N ALA A 346 6.68 -3.24 0.53
CA ALA A 346 6.09 -4.52 0.93
C ALA A 346 6.30 -4.78 2.44
N ILE A 347 5.97 -3.79 3.28
CA ILE A 347 6.25 -3.85 4.72
C ILE A 347 5.32 -4.85 5.40
N LEU A 348 5.88 -5.91 5.95
CA LEU A 348 5.12 -6.98 6.59
C LEU A 348 4.96 -6.73 8.10
N ASP A 349 4.03 -7.44 8.74
CA ASP A 349 3.92 -7.40 10.20
C ASP A 349 5.26 -7.85 10.84
N PRO A 350 5.82 -7.05 11.76
CA PRO A 350 7.20 -7.23 12.23
C PRO A 350 7.38 -8.45 13.14
N ASP A 351 6.31 -8.98 13.73
CA ASP A 351 6.34 -10.08 14.69
C ASP A 351 5.88 -11.44 14.11
N GLN A 352 5.48 -11.49 12.83
CA GLN A 352 4.91 -12.69 12.22
C GLN A 352 5.54 -13.10 10.88
N PRO A 353 6.06 -14.33 10.75
CA PRO A 353 6.26 -15.29 11.82
C PRO A 353 7.44 -14.87 12.72
N ARG A 354 7.46 -15.30 13.99
CA ARG A 354 8.38 -14.76 15.01
C ARG A 354 9.85 -14.92 14.64
N GLU A 355 10.21 -15.98 13.92
CA GLU A 355 11.57 -16.23 13.41
C GLU A 355 12.05 -15.20 12.38
N ARG A 356 11.14 -14.44 11.74
CA ARG A 356 11.52 -13.39 10.79
C ARG A 356 12.45 -12.37 11.44
N ILE A 357 12.22 -12.02 12.70
CA ILE A 357 13.04 -11.05 13.43
C ILE A 357 14.52 -11.49 13.41
N SER A 358 14.80 -12.73 13.79
CA SER A 358 16.16 -13.28 13.77
C SER A 358 16.75 -13.32 12.35
N GLN A 359 15.93 -13.65 11.34
CA GLN A 359 16.36 -13.67 9.94
C GLN A 359 16.74 -12.27 9.43
N THR A 360 15.98 -11.23 9.79
CA THR A 360 16.29 -9.85 9.45
C THR A 360 17.64 -9.43 10.04
N CYS A 361 17.86 -9.68 11.34
CA CYS A 361 19.15 -9.38 11.98
C CYS A 361 20.31 -10.18 11.34
N ALA A 362 20.06 -11.42 10.90
CA ALA A 362 21.05 -12.30 10.31
C ALA A 362 21.60 -11.80 8.96
N GLN A 363 20.90 -10.91 8.26
CA GLN A 363 21.37 -10.34 6.98
C GLN A 363 22.72 -9.64 7.15
N CYS A 364 22.92 -8.96 8.29
CA CYS A 364 24.19 -8.30 8.64
C CYS A 364 24.94 -9.03 9.76
N HIS A 365 24.22 -9.61 10.74
CA HIS A 365 24.81 -10.29 11.90
C HIS A 365 24.84 -11.81 11.77
N ALA A 366 25.19 -12.32 10.58
CA ALA A 366 25.15 -13.74 10.24
C ALA A 366 25.90 -14.64 11.24
N THR A 367 27.12 -14.26 11.63
CA THR A 367 27.95 -15.01 12.60
C THR A 367 27.28 -15.12 13.97
N ILE A 368 26.60 -14.06 14.42
CA ILE A 368 25.88 -14.06 15.70
C ILE A 368 24.62 -14.91 15.60
N ASN A 369 23.89 -14.79 14.50
CA ASN A 369 22.70 -15.61 14.26
C ASN A 369 23.05 -17.11 14.16
N GLU A 370 24.22 -17.46 13.62
CA GLU A 370 24.69 -18.85 13.61
C GLU A 370 24.85 -19.40 15.03
N GLN A 371 25.47 -18.62 15.94
CA GLN A 371 25.57 -19.00 17.35
C GLN A 371 24.19 -19.12 18.01
N TYR A 372 23.32 -18.13 17.79
CA TYR A 372 21.95 -18.14 18.30
C TYR A 372 21.18 -19.37 17.84
N SER A 373 21.26 -19.72 16.57
CA SER A 373 20.56 -20.88 16.00
C SER A 373 20.96 -22.22 16.62
N GLN A 374 22.18 -22.30 17.19
CA GLN A 374 22.71 -23.47 17.88
C GLN A 374 22.43 -23.45 19.39
N SER A 375 21.96 -22.33 19.94
CA SER A 375 21.55 -22.22 21.34
C SER A 375 20.24 -22.94 21.61
N VAL A 376 19.93 -23.17 22.89
CA VAL A 376 18.63 -23.74 23.30
C VAL A 376 17.44 -22.89 22.86
N HIS A 377 17.58 -21.57 22.82
CA HIS A 377 16.52 -20.66 22.38
C HIS A 377 16.32 -20.74 20.86
N GLY A 378 17.40 -20.59 20.08
CA GLY A 378 17.31 -20.63 18.63
C GLY A 378 16.93 -22.01 18.08
N ALA A 379 17.42 -23.09 18.70
CA ALA A 379 17.04 -24.45 18.32
C ALA A 379 15.54 -24.72 18.57
N ALA A 380 14.99 -24.22 19.68
CA ALA A 380 13.56 -24.33 19.97
C ALA A 380 12.71 -23.47 19.00
N LEU A 381 13.14 -22.24 18.69
CA LEU A 381 12.43 -21.38 17.74
C LEU A 381 12.39 -21.99 16.34
N LEU A 382 13.55 -22.39 15.82
CA LEU A 382 13.71 -22.79 14.42
C LEU A 382 13.42 -24.29 14.19
N GLY A 383 13.78 -25.14 15.14
CA GLY A 383 13.64 -26.59 15.04
C GLY A 383 12.29 -27.10 15.55
N GLU A 384 11.81 -26.57 16.67
CA GLU A 384 10.57 -27.01 17.31
C GLU A 384 9.37 -26.10 16.97
N GLN A 385 9.60 -24.97 16.28
CA GLN A 385 8.59 -23.94 16.01
C GLN A 385 7.93 -23.43 17.30
N ASN A 386 8.72 -23.31 18.37
CA ASN A 386 8.24 -22.83 19.66
C ASN A 386 8.43 -21.32 19.77
N PRO A 387 7.35 -20.50 19.80
CA PRO A 387 7.47 -19.05 19.92
C PRO A 387 7.74 -18.57 21.35
N ASP A 388 7.69 -19.43 22.37
CA ASP A 388 7.90 -19.07 23.79
C ASP A 388 9.39 -18.92 24.15
N VAL A 389 10.23 -18.56 23.18
CA VAL A 389 11.66 -18.36 23.35
C VAL A 389 12.07 -16.99 22.81
N PRO A 390 13.14 -16.39 23.37
CA PRO A 390 13.54 -15.05 22.98
C PRO A 390 14.16 -15.03 21.58
N VAL A 391 13.85 -13.98 20.81
CA VAL A 391 14.54 -13.54 19.60
C VAL A 391 15.46 -12.35 19.92
N CYS A 392 16.20 -11.86 18.92
CA CYS A 392 17.20 -10.79 19.10
C CYS A 392 16.61 -9.55 19.81
N THR A 393 15.38 -9.17 19.48
CA THR A 393 14.72 -7.97 19.99
C THR A 393 14.21 -8.10 21.42
N ASP A 394 14.03 -9.31 21.95
CA ASP A 394 13.60 -9.49 23.33
C ASP A 394 14.72 -9.12 24.32
N CYS A 395 15.99 -9.24 23.89
CA CYS A 395 17.15 -8.85 24.68
C CYS A 395 17.68 -7.45 24.30
N HIS A 396 17.67 -7.10 23.01
CA HIS A 396 18.28 -5.87 22.50
C HIS A 396 17.29 -4.72 22.26
N GLY A 397 15.99 -4.95 22.38
CA GLY A 397 14.97 -3.96 22.04
C GLY A 397 14.82 -3.77 20.53
N VAL A 398 14.07 -2.73 20.15
CA VAL A 398 13.84 -2.31 18.76
C VAL A 398 13.79 -0.80 18.70
N HIS A 399 14.28 -0.24 17.60
CA HIS A 399 14.24 1.21 17.34
C HIS A 399 14.96 2.09 18.37
N ASP A 400 15.52 1.57 19.45
CA ASP A 400 16.39 2.27 20.41
C ASP A 400 17.50 1.33 20.89
N ILE A 401 17.99 0.49 19.97
CA ILE A 401 18.95 -0.58 20.26
C ILE A 401 20.19 0.02 20.92
N GLU A 402 20.32 -0.20 22.22
CA GLU A 402 21.47 0.25 23.00
C GLU A 402 22.71 -0.57 22.68
N SER A 403 23.89 0.02 22.92
CA SER A 403 25.13 -0.71 22.77
C SER A 403 25.25 -1.81 23.83
N PRO A 404 25.43 -3.09 23.42
CA PRO A 404 25.51 -4.21 24.35
C PRO A 404 26.81 -4.23 25.17
N THR A 405 27.76 -3.33 24.87
CA THR A 405 29.03 -3.20 25.60
C THR A 405 28.96 -2.20 26.75
N THR A 406 27.81 -1.56 26.96
CA THR A 406 27.62 -0.58 28.03
C THR A 406 27.46 -1.25 29.40
N ILE A 407 27.89 -0.54 30.45
CA ILE A 407 27.67 -0.96 31.85
C ILE A 407 26.16 -1.04 32.15
N ALA A 408 25.37 -0.11 31.61
CA ALA A 408 23.93 -0.07 31.79
C ALA A 408 23.26 -1.36 31.25
N PHE A 409 23.58 -1.75 30.01
CA PHE A 409 23.08 -3.01 29.43
C PHE A 409 23.48 -4.22 30.27
N ARG A 410 24.74 -4.28 30.71
CA ARG A 410 25.23 -5.35 31.58
C ARG A 410 24.46 -5.43 32.91
N LEU A 411 24.25 -4.29 33.58
CA LEU A 411 23.49 -4.21 34.83
C LEU A 411 22.03 -4.63 34.67
N ASN A 412 21.40 -4.30 33.53
CA ASN A 412 20.02 -4.66 33.23
C ASN A 412 19.85 -6.13 32.78
N SER A 413 20.93 -6.81 32.37
CA SER A 413 20.84 -8.16 31.80
C SER A 413 20.14 -9.21 32.67
N PRO A 414 20.25 -9.22 34.02
CA PRO A 414 19.48 -10.17 34.84
C PRO A 414 17.97 -9.97 34.70
N THR A 415 17.51 -8.73 34.57
CA THR A 415 16.09 -8.39 34.37
C THR A 415 15.58 -8.87 33.01
N LEU A 416 16.41 -8.77 31.95
CA LEU A 416 16.09 -9.31 30.63
C LEU A 416 15.83 -10.81 30.69
N CYS A 417 16.72 -11.56 31.35
CA CYS A 417 16.56 -13.01 31.52
C CYS A 417 15.34 -13.34 32.40
N ALA A 418 15.13 -12.57 33.47
CA ALA A 418 14.02 -12.77 34.40
C ALA A 418 12.64 -12.59 33.75
N GLY A 419 12.53 -11.73 32.73
CA GLY A 419 11.27 -11.51 32.00
C GLY A 419 10.61 -12.81 31.50
N CYS A 420 11.43 -13.81 31.14
CA CYS A 420 10.96 -15.15 30.78
C CYS A 420 11.22 -16.16 31.91
N HIS A 421 12.43 -16.19 32.47
CA HIS A 421 12.83 -17.25 33.41
C HIS A 421 12.27 -17.10 34.83
N ALA A 422 11.68 -15.96 35.19
CA ALA A 422 10.91 -15.78 36.42
C ALA A 422 9.39 -15.81 36.19
N ASN A 423 8.94 -16.03 34.94
CA ASN A 423 7.54 -16.12 34.60
C ASN A 423 7.00 -17.54 34.86
N GLU A 424 6.18 -17.69 35.90
CA GLU A 424 5.64 -18.98 36.35
C GLU A 424 4.78 -19.67 35.29
N GLU A 425 3.87 -18.93 34.65
CA GLU A 425 2.99 -19.45 33.60
C GLU A 425 3.78 -20.01 32.42
N MET A 426 4.83 -19.32 32.00
CA MET A 426 5.69 -19.76 30.89
C MET A 426 6.57 -20.94 31.28
N MET A 427 7.27 -20.85 32.42
CA MET A 427 8.28 -21.84 32.80
C MET A 427 7.66 -23.17 33.26
N GLU A 428 6.44 -23.16 33.84
CA GLU A 428 5.72 -24.37 34.23
C GLU A 428 5.51 -25.32 33.03
N LYS A 429 5.19 -24.78 31.85
CA LYS A 429 5.02 -25.55 30.60
C LYS A 429 6.26 -26.38 30.23
N TYR A 430 7.44 -25.91 30.62
CA TYR A 430 8.73 -26.52 30.29
C TYR A 430 9.39 -27.23 31.47
N GLY A 431 8.74 -27.22 32.65
CA GLY A 431 9.31 -27.79 33.88
C GLY A 431 10.58 -27.07 34.35
N ILE A 432 10.72 -25.79 34.00
CA ILE A 432 11.85 -24.96 34.40
C ILE A 432 11.47 -24.24 35.71
N SER A 433 12.37 -24.20 36.69
CA SER A 433 12.12 -23.51 37.96
C SER A 433 12.20 -22.00 37.77
N THR A 434 11.22 -21.25 38.29
CA THR A 434 11.28 -19.77 38.34
C THR A 434 12.18 -19.24 39.45
N ALA A 435 12.54 -20.08 40.42
CA ALA A 435 13.44 -19.71 41.50
C ALA A 435 14.88 -19.42 41.02
N VAL A 436 15.18 -19.61 39.72
CA VAL A 436 16.48 -19.30 39.13
C VAL A 436 16.87 -17.84 39.31
N PHE A 437 15.91 -16.92 39.18
CA PHE A 437 16.16 -15.49 39.41
C PHE A 437 16.35 -15.20 40.90
N ASP A 438 15.46 -15.71 41.75
CA ASP A 438 15.50 -15.50 43.20
C ASP A 438 16.80 -16.02 43.83
N THR A 439 17.24 -17.21 43.38
CA THR A 439 18.52 -17.80 43.82
C THR A 439 19.73 -17.02 43.33
N TYR A 440 19.67 -16.41 42.15
CA TYR A 440 20.73 -15.52 41.65
C TYR A 440 20.81 -14.23 42.47
N VAL A 441 19.70 -13.53 42.68
CA VAL A 441 19.71 -12.25 43.43
C VAL A 441 20.05 -12.44 44.90
N ALA A 442 19.78 -13.63 45.46
CA ALA A 442 20.20 -14.02 46.81
C ALA A 442 21.68 -14.40 46.92
N ASP A 443 22.37 -14.69 45.81
CA ASP A 443 23.80 -14.96 45.77
C ASP A 443 24.64 -13.67 45.91
N PHE A 444 25.92 -13.83 46.23
CA PHE A 444 26.89 -12.73 46.27
C PHE A 444 27.01 -12.01 44.92
N HIS A 445 26.93 -12.72 43.79
CA HIS A 445 26.99 -12.03 42.49
C HIS A 445 25.75 -11.17 42.26
N GLY A 446 24.54 -11.74 42.38
CA GLY A 446 23.31 -11.01 42.12
C GLY A 446 23.07 -9.88 43.11
N SER A 447 23.30 -10.10 44.41
CA SER A 447 23.18 -9.03 45.43
C SER A 447 24.15 -7.86 45.18
N THR A 448 25.34 -8.15 44.65
CA THR A 448 26.29 -7.11 44.22
C THR A 448 25.72 -6.35 43.02
N VAL A 449 25.27 -7.04 41.97
CA VAL A 449 24.68 -6.39 40.77
C VAL A 449 23.49 -5.51 41.15
N THR A 450 22.55 -6.01 41.96
CA THR A 450 21.39 -5.26 42.45
C THR A 450 21.79 -4.02 43.27
N LEU A 451 22.85 -4.12 44.08
CA LEU A 451 23.34 -2.97 44.84
C LEU A 451 23.92 -1.88 43.91
N PHE A 452 24.69 -2.28 42.89
CA PHE A 452 25.32 -1.34 41.96
C PHE A 452 24.32 -0.67 41.02
N GLU A 453 23.30 -1.41 40.58
CA GLU A 453 22.15 -0.85 39.85
C GLU A 453 21.49 0.31 40.63
N GLN A 454 21.34 0.17 41.95
CA GLN A 454 20.70 1.18 42.81
C GLN A 454 21.61 2.35 43.20
N THR A 455 22.92 2.11 43.34
CA THR A 455 23.85 3.06 43.99
C THR A 455 24.83 3.74 43.03
N GLY A 456 25.02 3.19 41.83
CA GLY A 456 25.99 3.72 40.87
C GLY A 456 25.87 3.05 39.50
N PRO A 457 24.86 3.41 38.68
CA PRO A 457 24.59 2.78 37.39
C PRO A 457 25.71 2.96 36.33
N HIS A 458 26.75 3.73 36.65
CA HIS A 458 27.93 3.95 35.82
C HIS A 458 29.22 3.36 36.40
N GLY A 459 29.15 2.63 37.52
CA GLY A 459 30.30 1.99 38.14
C GLY A 459 30.57 0.60 37.55
N GLU A 460 31.85 0.26 37.33
CA GLU A 460 32.23 -1.09 36.90
C GLU A 460 31.80 -2.13 37.97
N VAL A 461 31.01 -3.10 37.56
CA VAL A 461 30.58 -4.20 38.42
C VAL A 461 31.42 -5.43 38.15
N ASN A 462 32.31 -5.73 39.10
CA ASN A 462 33.12 -6.96 39.11
C ASN A 462 32.32 -8.14 39.69
N ALA A 463 31.11 -8.37 39.18
CA ALA A 463 30.27 -9.51 39.53
C ALA A 463 29.71 -10.16 38.26
N ALA A 464 29.51 -11.47 38.33
CA ALA A 464 28.97 -12.25 37.24
C ALA A 464 27.46 -11.99 37.05
N VAL A 465 27.05 -11.84 35.79
CA VAL A 465 25.65 -11.84 35.35
C VAL A 465 25.32 -13.15 34.64
N CYS A 466 24.05 -13.36 34.30
CA CYS A 466 23.54 -14.61 33.72
C CYS A 466 24.38 -15.09 32.53
N TYR A 467 24.68 -14.19 31.58
CA TYR A 467 25.40 -14.55 30.35
C TYR A 467 26.89 -14.85 30.56
N ASP A 468 27.52 -14.40 31.65
CA ASP A 468 28.94 -14.73 31.93
C ASP A 468 29.10 -16.21 32.27
N CYS A 469 28.03 -16.85 32.79
CA CYS A 469 28.01 -18.26 33.08
C CYS A 469 27.37 -19.07 31.93
N HIS A 470 26.28 -18.58 31.35
CA HIS A 470 25.49 -19.33 30.37
C HIS A 470 25.91 -19.13 28.91
N GLY A 471 26.68 -18.08 28.60
CA GLY A 471 26.90 -17.61 27.24
C GLY A 471 25.91 -16.50 26.85
N ILE A 472 26.19 -15.82 25.73
CA ILE A 472 25.39 -14.67 25.26
C ILE A 472 24.43 -15.13 24.17
N HIS A 473 24.96 -15.42 22.98
CA HIS A 473 24.19 -15.94 21.85
C HIS A 473 24.33 -17.46 21.71
N ASN A 474 25.23 -18.09 22.46
CA ASN A 474 25.50 -19.53 22.45
C ASN A 474 25.09 -20.17 23.78
N ILE A 475 23.86 -19.92 24.22
CA ILE A 475 23.34 -20.52 25.46
C ILE A 475 23.04 -22.00 25.20
N LEU A 476 23.92 -22.87 25.69
CA LEU A 476 23.85 -24.32 25.47
C LEU A 476 23.18 -25.05 26.64
N PRO A 477 22.60 -26.25 26.42
CA PRO A 477 22.12 -27.10 27.50
C PRO A 477 23.20 -27.35 28.55
N ALA A 478 22.85 -27.46 29.83
CA ALA A 478 23.81 -27.76 30.90
C ALA A 478 24.47 -29.15 30.78
N THR A 479 23.95 -30.01 29.89
CA THR A 479 24.47 -31.34 29.57
C THR A 479 25.38 -31.35 28.34
N ASP A 480 25.50 -30.23 27.61
CA ASP A 480 26.34 -30.14 26.42
C ASP A 480 27.82 -30.04 26.81
N GLU A 481 28.70 -30.73 26.07
CA GLU A 481 30.14 -30.75 26.34
C GLU A 481 30.81 -29.38 26.21
N ASN A 482 30.26 -28.49 25.38
CA ASN A 482 30.75 -27.13 25.16
C ASN A 482 30.07 -26.11 26.09
N SER A 483 29.13 -26.54 26.93
CA SER A 483 28.43 -25.64 27.85
C SER A 483 29.35 -25.13 28.95
N GLN A 484 29.35 -23.82 29.17
CA GLN A 484 30.13 -23.17 30.22
C GLN A 484 29.64 -23.53 31.64
N VAL A 485 28.38 -23.97 31.76
CA VAL A 485 27.79 -24.41 33.03
C VAL A 485 27.84 -25.93 33.24
N LEU A 486 28.43 -26.67 32.30
CA LEU A 486 28.70 -28.10 32.51
C LEU A 486 29.65 -28.24 33.72
N LYS A 487 29.37 -29.22 34.59
CA LYS A 487 30.10 -29.41 35.86
C LYS A 487 31.62 -29.49 35.68
N GLU A 488 32.06 -30.15 34.63
CA GLU A 488 33.47 -30.30 34.26
C GLU A 488 34.11 -28.98 33.79
N ASN A 489 33.31 -28.08 33.21
CA ASN A 489 33.73 -26.80 32.65
C ASN A 489 33.64 -25.65 33.67
N LEU A 490 32.83 -25.77 34.74
CA LEU A 490 32.61 -24.71 35.73
C LEU A 490 33.88 -24.12 36.32
N LEU A 491 34.92 -24.92 36.58
CA LEU A 491 36.19 -24.39 37.11
C LEU A 491 36.82 -23.40 36.14
N THR A 492 36.75 -23.68 34.83
CA THR A 492 37.26 -22.79 33.79
C THR A 492 36.45 -21.49 33.76
N THR A 493 35.12 -21.58 33.86
CA THR A 493 34.21 -20.44 33.91
C THR A 493 34.48 -19.57 35.14
N CYS A 494 34.54 -20.15 36.35
CA CYS A 494 34.83 -19.40 37.58
C CYS A 494 36.21 -18.71 37.54
N ARG A 495 37.20 -19.32 36.87
CA ARG A 495 38.56 -18.76 36.78
C ARG A 495 38.68 -17.52 35.90
N GLN A 496 37.65 -17.19 35.12
CA GLN A 496 37.61 -15.92 34.39
C GLN A 496 37.70 -14.73 35.36
N CYS A 497 37.14 -14.85 36.56
CA CYS A 497 37.21 -13.83 37.62
C CYS A 497 37.99 -14.29 38.87
N HIS A 498 38.04 -15.61 39.15
CA HIS A 498 38.73 -16.19 40.30
C HIS A 498 39.95 -17.02 39.87
N PRO A 499 41.07 -16.40 39.47
CA PRO A 499 42.21 -17.12 38.88
C PRO A 499 42.83 -18.17 39.81
N ASP A 500 42.76 -17.94 41.13
CA ASP A 500 43.29 -18.84 42.16
C ASP A 500 42.31 -19.97 42.56
N ALA A 501 41.13 -20.04 41.95
CA ALA A 501 40.15 -21.08 42.24
C ALA A 501 40.71 -22.48 41.91
N ASN A 502 40.45 -23.44 42.80
CA ASN A 502 40.81 -24.85 42.62
C ASN A 502 39.57 -25.71 42.36
N ALA A 503 39.75 -27.01 42.10
CA ALA A 503 38.65 -27.92 41.75
C ALA A 503 37.52 -28.02 42.78
N ASN A 504 37.77 -27.70 44.06
CA ASN A 504 36.74 -27.70 45.09
C ASN A 504 35.94 -26.38 45.11
N PHE A 505 36.44 -25.31 44.49
CA PHE A 505 35.80 -23.99 44.54
C PHE A 505 34.38 -24.01 43.93
N PRO A 506 34.14 -24.54 42.71
CA PRO A 506 32.78 -24.57 42.15
C PRO A 506 31.84 -25.51 42.92
N THR A 507 32.35 -26.45 43.73
CA THR A 507 31.51 -27.40 44.49
C THR A 507 30.75 -26.74 45.64
N ALA A 508 31.17 -25.54 46.06
CA ALA A 508 30.45 -24.75 47.06
C ALA A 508 29.22 -24.03 46.47
N TRP A 509 29.14 -23.90 45.15
CA TRP A 509 27.99 -23.31 44.47
C TRP A 509 26.86 -24.33 44.36
N MET A 510 25.65 -23.91 44.71
CA MET A 510 24.45 -24.76 44.75
C MET A 510 23.67 -24.76 43.43
N SER A 511 24.27 -24.25 42.35
CA SER A 511 23.57 -23.94 41.11
C SER A 511 22.35 -23.03 41.38
N HIS A 512 21.34 -23.07 40.52
CA HIS A 512 20.08 -22.34 40.69
C HIS A 512 18.99 -23.17 41.41
N PHE A 513 19.39 -24.08 42.31
CA PHE A 513 18.44 -24.88 43.09
C PHE A 513 18.29 -24.32 44.49
N GLU A 514 17.03 -24.17 44.92
CA GLU A 514 16.74 -23.86 46.31
C GLU A 514 17.13 -25.06 47.22
N PRO A 515 17.75 -24.79 48.38
CA PRO A 515 18.00 -25.84 49.37
C PRO A 515 16.69 -26.50 49.79
N SER A 516 16.61 -27.80 49.55
CA SER A 516 15.48 -28.66 49.90
C SER A 516 15.99 -30.02 50.41
N LEU A 517 15.08 -30.90 50.83
CA LEU A 517 15.47 -32.26 51.22
C LEU A 517 15.99 -33.09 50.03
N GLU A 518 15.63 -32.71 48.81
CA GLU A 518 16.07 -33.35 47.57
C GLU A 518 17.37 -32.73 47.05
N HIS A 519 17.47 -31.40 47.07
CA HIS A 519 18.60 -30.64 46.57
C HIS A 519 19.33 -29.95 47.74
N TYR A 520 20.57 -30.34 48.03
CA TYR A 520 21.39 -29.79 49.12
C TYR A 520 20.75 -29.92 50.54
N PRO A 521 20.41 -31.15 50.99
CA PRO A 521 19.68 -31.38 52.25
C PRO A 521 20.39 -30.85 53.50
N VAL A 522 21.72 -30.85 53.51
CA VAL A 522 22.50 -30.33 54.64
C VAL A 522 22.26 -28.83 54.80
N VAL A 523 22.27 -28.06 53.71
CA VAL A 523 22.03 -26.61 53.75
C VAL A 523 20.60 -26.31 54.18
N TYR A 524 19.63 -27.06 53.66
CA TYR A 524 18.23 -26.95 54.08
C TYR A 524 18.05 -27.15 55.60
N LEU A 525 18.64 -28.21 56.16
CA LEU A 525 18.54 -28.50 57.59
C LEU A 525 19.22 -27.42 58.46
N VAL A 526 20.34 -26.87 58.01
CA VAL A 526 21.02 -25.76 58.69
C VAL A 526 20.16 -24.50 58.65
N ASN A 527 19.57 -24.17 57.50
CA ASN A 527 18.66 -23.03 57.37
C ASN A 527 17.44 -23.18 58.28
N LEU A 528 16.81 -24.35 58.29
CA LEU A 528 15.68 -24.66 59.17
C LEU A 528 16.04 -24.50 60.65
N PHE A 529 17.23 -24.96 61.05
CA PHE A 529 17.72 -24.79 62.41
C PHE A 529 17.81 -23.30 62.80
N TYR A 530 18.39 -22.45 61.94
CA TYR A 530 18.50 -21.02 62.22
C TYR A 530 17.15 -20.28 62.16
N GLN A 531 16.26 -20.66 61.25
CA GLN A 531 14.90 -20.13 61.17
C GLN A 531 14.09 -20.39 62.44
N ILE A 532 14.38 -21.45 63.19
CA ILE A 532 13.75 -21.74 64.48
C ILE A 532 14.52 -21.05 65.63
N LEU A 533 15.85 -21.17 65.63
CA LEU A 533 16.69 -20.68 66.72
C LEU A 533 16.62 -19.16 66.88
N ILE A 534 16.69 -18.40 65.78
CA ILE A 534 16.74 -16.93 65.83
C ILE A 534 15.44 -16.35 66.42
N PRO A 535 14.23 -16.68 65.93
CA PRO A 535 13.00 -16.18 66.53
C PRO A 535 12.78 -16.67 67.95
N ALA A 536 13.17 -17.91 68.28
CA ALA A 536 13.08 -18.42 69.65
C ALA A 536 13.96 -17.62 70.61
N LEU A 537 15.20 -17.30 70.21
CA LEU A 537 16.13 -16.50 71.00
C LEU A 537 15.64 -15.07 71.15
N VAL A 538 15.25 -14.41 70.05
CA VAL A 538 14.73 -13.03 70.05
C VAL A 538 13.44 -12.94 70.86
N GLY A 539 12.49 -13.86 70.64
CA GLY A 539 11.24 -13.92 71.38
C GLY A 539 11.47 -14.18 72.87
N GLY A 540 12.42 -15.06 73.22
CA GLY A 540 12.84 -15.29 74.60
C GLY A 540 13.39 -14.03 75.26
N PHE A 541 14.26 -13.27 74.57
CA PHE A 541 14.77 -12.00 75.07
C PHE A 541 13.68 -10.94 75.21
N LEU A 542 12.78 -10.82 74.24
CA LEU A 542 11.65 -9.88 74.30
C LEU A 542 10.70 -10.22 75.46
N LEU A 543 10.43 -11.50 75.69
CA LEU A 543 9.65 -11.96 76.85
C LEU A 543 10.36 -11.61 78.15
N PHE A 544 11.65 -11.91 78.26
CA PHE A 544 12.46 -11.60 79.44
C PHE A 544 12.46 -10.10 79.74
N ILE A 545 12.75 -9.26 78.75
CA ILE A 545 12.72 -7.80 78.87
C ILE A 545 11.32 -7.32 79.23
N GLY A 546 10.29 -7.83 78.57
CA GLY A 546 8.89 -7.50 78.82
C GLY A 546 8.46 -7.80 80.26
N THR A 547 8.86 -8.96 80.80
CA THR A 547 8.58 -9.32 82.19
C THR A 547 9.30 -8.42 83.20
N ASP A 548 10.55 -8.01 82.94
CA ASP A 548 11.26 -7.08 83.82
C ASP A 548 10.64 -5.67 83.77
N VAL A 549 10.26 -5.18 82.58
CA VAL A 549 9.53 -3.91 82.43
C VAL A 549 8.19 -3.96 83.15
N ALA A 550 7.41 -5.02 82.98
CA ALA A 550 6.12 -5.21 83.65
C ALA A 550 6.27 -5.21 85.18
N ARG A 551 7.30 -5.91 85.69
CA ARG A 551 7.64 -5.91 87.12
C ARG A 551 7.99 -4.50 87.62
N ARG A 552 8.87 -3.78 86.92
CA ARG A 552 9.25 -2.40 87.31
C ARG A 552 8.05 -1.44 87.31
N VAL A 553 7.13 -1.59 86.35
CA VAL A 553 5.88 -0.80 86.30
C VAL A 553 4.94 -1.17 87.46
N TRP A 554 4.82 -2.45 87.77
CA TRP A 554 4.04 -2.93 88.92
C TRP A 554 4.57 -2.36 90.23
N ASP A 555 5.88 -2.47 90.47
CA ASP A 555 6.53 -1.99 91.69
C ASP A 555 6.40 -0.47 91.85
N ARG A 556 6.56 0.31 90.77
CA ARG A 556 6.30 1.75 90.78
C ARG A 556 4.84 2.09 91.12
N ARG A 557 3.87 1.34 90.57
CA ARG A 557 2.44 1.56 90.88
C ARG A 557 2.10 1.19 92.33
N ARG A 558 2.75 0.17 92.88
CA ARG A 558 2.58 -0.24 94.28
C ARG A 558 3.15 0.80 95.25
N HIS A 559 4.38 1.26 95.03
CA HIS A 559 4.98 2.30 95.87
C HIS A 559 4.28 3.67 95.77
N ARG A 560 3.63 3.98 94.63
CA ARG A 560 2.79 5.19 94.54
C ARG A 560 1.52 5.07 95.40
N LYS A 561 0.91 3.88 95.46
CA LYS A 561 -0.24 3.63 96.35
C LYS A 561 0.14 3.69 97.83
N GLU A 562 1.32 3.19 98.20
CA GLU A 562 1.80 3.22 99.61
C GLU A 562 2.22 4.63 100.08
N ASN A 563 2.45 5.59 99.17
CA ASN A 563 2.75 7.00 99.52
C ASN A 563 1.52 7.92 99.47
N ASP A 564 0.39 7.44 98.93
CA ASP A 564 -0.89 8.17 98.84
C ASP A 564 -1.87 7.78 99.99
N GLU A 565 -1.50 6.82 100.85
CA GLU A 565 -2.14 6.47 102.14
C GLU A 565 -1.33 7.03 103.31
#